data_AF-A0A087TJU8-F1
#
_entry.id   AF-A0A087TJU8-F1
#
_cell.length_a   1.000
_cell.length_b   1.000
_cell.length_c   1.000
_cell.angle_alpha   90.00
_cell.angle_beta   90.00
_cell.angle_gamma   90.00
#
_symmetry.space_group_name_H-M   'P 1'
#
loop_
_entity.id
_entity.type
_entity.pdbx_description
1 polymer ?
#
loop_
_entity_poly.entity_id
_entity_poly.type
_entity_poly.pdbx_seq_one_letter_code
_entity_poly.pdbx_strand_id
1 'polypeptide(L)'
;MNPFNGEEQNMVIEGQTVRLPTLNGGYETLSPSITFRKPCWMPDEEAASCLNCGVKFSQLKRKHHCRNCGKIFCSKCCSEKMCLPHFGLNDPEKVCNNCKLIVELMMKSRSDNMAMKYEAVEGLSTLTKNVAGLCKVIECGGLHIMLSMALNGDTKLKGAVASAVHNITQNMMLNTFLTEIGCLKVLKCIISSSNSTEVLSDCLSALNLLCMDFNIRIKVLKEGMISPLLTIISSTGTIAVFAARILLLLVNNFDHHEFILQNHSSIISDLFDCLQDEDYQMQTCISKMLVFFSAGSSSLRQAIIQEDVNRSFPLTYLLKGAYQNVLLNVICIVANLSLDINENYVHQYVTGLCELLNSLNEESEEMYMHLGRGLANFAENPANTLHMIHHLPSIITNLLKSAFEVPKIHASRVIIYLFSTEPTCTLDVLSQSGMDEFIEIVFNLPGITDILNNLLLRKVSR
;
A
#
# COMPACT_ATOMS: atom_id res chain seq x y z
N MET A 1 -5.23 14.81 13.01
CA MET A 1 -5.70 14.75 14.42
C MET A 1 -6.11 13.33 14.73
N ASN A 2 -5.72 12.78 15.88
CA ASN A 2 -6.16 11.44 16.31
C ASN A 2 -7.65 11.53 16.67
N PRO A 3 -8.56 10.83 15.96
CA PRO A 3 -9.99 10.91 16.27
C PRO A 3 -10.29 10.41 17.68
N PHE A 4 -9.43 9.61 18.31
CA PHE A 4 -9.64 9.01 19.63
C PHE A 4 -9.08 9.83 20.81
N ASN A 5 -8.61 11.05 20.57
CA ASN A 5 -7.94 11.85 21.60
C ASN A 5 -8.98 12.54 22.51
N GLY A 6 -8.97 12.23 23.80
CA GLY A 6 -9.64 13.02 24.85
C GLY A 6 -11.16 12.93 24.98
N GLU A 7 -11.90 12.29 24.07
CA GLU A 7 -13.37 12.17 24.15
C GLU A 7 -13.88 10.73 24.29
N GLU A 8 -15.09 10.58 24.82
CA GLU A 8 -15.79 9.30 24.96
C GLU A 8 -16.18 8.74 23.59
N GLN A 9 -15.64 7.58 23.21
CA GLN A 9 -15.93 6.99 21.90
C GLN A 9 -16.61 5.65 22.00
N ASN A 10 -17.76 5.58 21.34
CA ASN A 10 -18.47 4.35 21.08
C ASN A 10 -18.33 4.02 19.60
N MET A 11 -18.18 2.75 19.29
CA MET A 11 -18.17 2.25 17.91
C MET A 11 -19.27 1.20 17.76
N VAL A 12 -19.89 1.13 16.59
CA VAL A 12 -20.88 0.10 16.28
C VAL A 12 -20.22 -0.97 15.43
N ILE A 13 -20.14 -2.19 15.96
CA ILE A 13 -19.65 -3.38 15.23
C ILE A 13 -20.85 -4.29 15.02
N GLU A 14 -21.27 -4.47 13.76
CA GLU A 14 -22.39 -5.36 13.39
C GLU A 14 -23.65 -5.15 14.26
N GLY A 15 -24.00 -3.89 14.52
CA GLY A 15 -25.16 -3.50 15.33
C GLY A 15 -24.94 -3.52 16.86
N GLN A 16 -23.79 -3.97 17.35
CA GLN A 16 -23.44 -3.89 18.78
C GLN A 16 -22.62 -2.64 19.07
N THR A 17 -23.05 -1.86 20.07
CA THR A 17 -22.28 -0.71 20.56
C THR A 17 -21.15 -1.20 21.47
N VAL A 18 -19.93 -0.77 21.16
CA VAL A 18 -18.70 -1.11 21.87
C VAL A 18 -18.10 0.15 22.44
N ARG A 19 -17.75 0.12 23.72
CA ARG A 19 -17.04 1.22 24.37
C ARG A 19 -15.56 1.11 24.10
N LEU A 20 -15.00 2.07 23.37
CA LEU A 20 -13.58 2.12 23.12
C LEU A 20 -12.84 2.71 24.33
N PRO A 21 -11.62 2.25 24.62
CA PRO A 21 -10.79 2.89 25.64
C PRO A 21 -10.42 4.31 25.22
N THR A 22 -10.17 5.16 26.20
CA THR A 22 -9.63 6.51 25.95
C THR A 22 -8.14 6.41 25.65
N LEU A 23 -7.72 6.98 24.53
CA LEU A 23 -6.32 7.02 24.12
C LEU A 23 -5.76 8.40 24.42
N ASN A 24 -4.81 8.45 25.36
CA ASN A 24 -4.12 9.68 25.75
C ASN A 24 -2.71 9.67 25.14
N GLY A 25 -2.48 10.57 24.18
CA GLY A 25 -1.25 10.65 23.40
C GLY A 25 -1.51 10.47 21.90
N GLY A 26 -0.86 11.27 21.07
CA GLY A 26 -0.89 11.10 19.61
C GLY A 26 0.02 9.96 19.15
N TYR A 27 -0.04 9.62 17.86
CA TYR A 27 0.88 8.68 17.20
C TYR A 27 2.38 9.02 17.42
N GLU A 28 2.69 10.25 17.81
CA GLU A 28 4.04 10.76 18.10
C GLU A 28 4.59 10.30 19.45
N THR A 29 3.73 9.77 20.35
CA THR A 29 4.18 9.20 21.62
C THR A 29 4.49 7.71 21.46
N LEU A 30 5.67 7.27 21.91
CA LEU A 30 6.21 5.91 21.74
C LEU A 30 5.33 4.79 22.33
N SER A 31 4.26 5.13 23.08
CA SER A 31 3.15 4.26 23.50
C SER A 31 1.99 5.15 23.97
N PRO A 32 0.79 5.11 23.34
CA PRO A 32 -0.36 5.83 23.85
C PRO A 32 -0.75 5.25 25.21
N SER A 33 -1.06 6.12 26.16
CA SER A 33 -1.59 5.68 27.45
C SER A 33 -3.07 5.33 27.29
N ILE A 34 -3.38 4.04 27.42
CA ILE A 34 -4.73 3.51 27.20
C ILE A 34 -5.44 3.40 28.54
N THR A 35 -6.57 4.11 28.67
CA THR A 35 -7.38 4.09 29.90
C THR A 35 -8.71 3.38 29.64
N PHE A 36 -8.97 2.31 30.42
CA PHE A 36 -10.23 1.59 30.39
C PHE A 36 -11.16 2.10 31.48
N ARG A 37 -12.43 2.29 31.13
CA ARG A 37 -13.42 2.86 32.06
C ARG A 37 -14.17 1.77 32.80
N LYS A 38 -14.30 1.96 34.11
CA LYS A 38 -15.19 1.13 34.93
C LYS A 38 -16.63 1.24 34.39
N PRO A 39 -17.38 0.14 34.33
CA PRO A 39 -18.77 0.19 33.88
C PRO A 39 -19.64 0.95 34.89
N CYS A 40 -20.58 1.74 34.40
CA CYS A 40 -21.69 2.22 35.23
C CYS A 40 -22.46 1.02 35.78
N TRP A 41 -22.73 1.05 37.08
CA TRP A 41 -23.57 0.02 37.70
C TRP A 41 -25.01 0.22 37.25
N MET A 42 -25.64 -0.87 36.84
CA MET A 42 -27.07 -0.91 36.60
C MET A 42 -27.79 -0.56 37.91
N PRO A 43 -28.72 0.42 37.91
CA PRO A 43 -29.57 0.69 39.04
C PRO A 43 -30.34 -0.56 39.47
N ASP A 44 -30.54 -0.73 40.77
CA ASP A 44 -31.22 -1.92 41.27
C ASP A 44 -32.65 -1.99 40.71
N GLU A 45 -33.32 -0.87 40.54
CA GLU A 45 -34.68 -0.74 40.04
C GLU A 45 -34.85 -1.33 38.62
N GLU A 46 -33.80 -1.27 37.80
CA GLU A 46 -33.81 -1.78 36.43
C GLU A 46 -33.68 -3.32 36.35
N ALA A 47 -33.24 -3.97 37.43
CA ALA A 47 -33.04 -5.41 37.48
C ALA A 47 -34.11 -6.12 38.33
N ALA A 48 -35.22 -6.51 37.71
CA ALA A 48 -36.25 -7.35 38.34
C ALA A 48 -35.83 -8.83 38.49
N SER A 49 -34.90 -9.29 37.65
CA SER A 49 -34.40 -10.67 37.64
C SER A 49 -32.92 -10.72 37.28
N CYS A 50 -32.24 -11.82 37.64
CA CYS A 50 -30.84 -12.04 37.28
C CYS A 50 -30.62 -11.99 35.77
N LEU A 51 -29.67 -11.17 35.32
CA LEU A 51 -29.38 -10.98 33.89
C LEU A 51 -28.71 -12.19 33.21
N ASN A 52 -28.39 -13.24 33.97
CA ASN A 52 -27.86 -14.48 33.40
C ASN A 52 -28.89 -15.62 33.37
N CYS A 53 -29.58 -15.88 34.49
CA CYS A 53 -30.48 -17.04 34.61
C CYS A 53 -31.97 -16.68 34.75
N GLY A 54 -32.34 -15.40 34.67
CA GLY A 54 -33.74 -14.95 34.72
C GLY A 54 -34.44 -15.11 36.08
N VAL A 55 -33.74 -15.57 37.12
CA VAL A 55 -34.37 -15.75 38.44
C VAL A 55 -34.79 -14.40 39.04
N LYS A 56 -36.06 -14.27 39.43
CA LYS A 56 -36.60 -13.05 40.04
C LYS A 56 -35.94 -12.77 41.39
N PHE A 57 -35.58 -11.52 41.62
CA PHE A 57 -35.06 -11.07 42.91
C PHE A 57 -36.17 -10.93 43.94
N SER A 58 -35.82 -11.09 45.22
CA SER A 58 -36.72 -10.95 46.36
C SER A 58 -35.93 -10.57 47.61
N GLN A 59 -36.58 -10.34 48.75
CA GLN A 59 -35.89 -10.02 50.00
C GLN A 59 -34.84 -11.09 50.41
N LEU A 60 -35.12 -12.37 50.09
CA LEU A 60 -34.19 -13.48 50.34
C LEU A 60 -33.20 -13.70 49.19
N LYS A 61 -33.52 -13.25 47.97
CA LYS A 61 -32.67 -13.38 46.79
C LYS A 61 -32.11 -12.02 46.40
N ARG A 62 -30.99 -11.68 47.02
CA ARG A 62 -30.31 -10.37 46.89
C ARG A 62 -29.65 -10.20 45.52
N LYS A 63 -29.49 -8.93 45.13
CA LYS A 63 -28.83 -8.46 43.91
C LYS A 63 -27.31 -8.37 44.12
N HIS A 64 -26.53 -8.66 43.07
CA HIS A 64 -25.08 -8.52 43.07
C HIS A 64 -24.56 -7.93 41.76
N HIS A 65 -23.84 -6.82 41.84
CA HIS A 65 -23.18 -6.22 40.69
C HIS A 65 -21.88 -6.93 40.34
N CYS A 66 -21.72 -7.26 39.06
CA CYS A 66 -20.43 -7.61 38.48
C CYS A 66 -19.59 -6.34 38.33
N ARG A 67 -18.38 -6.32 38.89
CA ARG A 67 -17.49 -5.14 38.78
C ARG A 67 -16.88 -4.99 37.40
N ASN A 68 -16.88 -6.05 36.58
CA ASN A 68 -16.38 -5.98 35.21
C ASN A 68 -17.38 -5.39 34.22
N CYS A 69 -18.69 -5.70 34.33
CA CYS A 69 -19.70 -5.25 33.37
C CYS A 69 -20.84 -4.39 33.96
N GLY A 70 -20.86 -4.15 35.28
CA GLY A 70 -21.84 -3.30 35.96
C GLY A 70 -23.25 -3.88 36.10
N LYS A 71 -23.55 -5.02 35.44
CA LYS A 71 -24.86 -5.69 35.45
C LYS A 71 -25.14 -6.42 36.77
N ILE A 72 -26.42 -6.69 37.03
CA ILE A 72 -26.92 -7.32 38.27
C ILE A 72 -27.22 -8.82 38.09
N PHE A 73 -26.76 -9.63 39.06
CA PHE A 73 -26.87 -11.09 39.05
C PHE A 73 -27.25 -11.65 40.43
N CYS A 74 -27.71 -12.90 40.47
CA CYS A 74 -27.88 -13.66 41.72
C CYS A 74 -26.55 -14.25 42.19
N SER A 75 -26.50 -14.74 43.44
CA SER A 75 -25.26 -15.24 44.06
C SER A 75 -24.61 -16.39 43.28
N LYS A 76 -25.42 -17.26 42.64
CA LYS A 76 -24.94 -18.37 41.80
C LYS A 76 -24.32 -17.92 40.47
N CYS A 77 -24.75 -16.78 39.93
CA CYS A 77 -24.24 -16.27 38.65
C CYS A 77 -23.12 -15.24 38.81
N CYS A 78 -22.79 -14.88 40.06
CA CYS A 78 -21.73 -13.95 40.42
C CYS A 78 -21.15 -14.36 41.79
N SER A 79 -20.62 -15.58 41.85
CA SER A 79 -20.03 -16.19 43.05
C SER A 79 -18.54 -15.88 43.20
N GLU A 80 -17.83 -15.78 42.08
CA GLU A 80 -16.38 -15.66 42.06
C GLU A 80 -15.90 -14.22 42.29
N LYS A 81 -14.69 -14.12 42.87
CA LYS A 81 -13.96 -12.86 43.00
C LYS A 81 -12.63 -12.93 42.28
N MET A 82 -12.32 -11.91 41.48
CA MET A 82 -11.10 -11.85 40.66
C MET A 82 -10.58 -10.41 40.59
N CYS A 83 -9.27 -10.23 40.48
CA CYS A 83 -8.67 -8.92 40.27
C CYS A 83 -9.07 -8.35 38.90
N LEU A 84 -9.25 -7.03 38.80
CA LEU A 84 -9.59 -6.31 37.56
C LEU A 84 -8.54 -5.24 37.28
N PRO A 85 -7.31 -5.63 36.92
CA PRO A 85 -6.17 -4.71 36.80
C PRO A 85 -6.34 -3.67 35.69
N HIS A 86 -7.11 -3.97 34.63
CA HIS A 86 -7.45 -3.01 33.58
C HIS A 86 -8.25 -1.81 34.10
N PHE A 87 -8.91 -1.93 35.25
CA PHE A 87 -9.58 -0.83 35.94
C PHE A 87 -8.80 -0.28 37.15
N GLY A 88 -7.53 -0.68 37.32
CA GLY A 88 -6.71 -0.35 38.47
C GLY A 88 -7.19 -1.00 39.78
N LEU A 89 -7.98 -2.08 39.70
CA LEU A 89 -8.50 -2.80 40.87
C LEU A 89 -7.67 -4.06 41.11
N ASN A 90 -6.74 -3.97 42.07
CA ASN A 90 -5.85 -5.08 42.41
C ASN A 90 -6.47 -6.07 43.40
N ASP A 91 -7.48 -5.66 44.18
CA ASP A 91 -8.19 -6.56 45.09
C ASP A 91 -9.21 -7.43 44.34
N PRO A 92 -9.49 -8.66 44.82
CA PRO A 92 -10.49 -9.53 44.19
C PRO A 92 -11.91 -8.97 44.27
N GLU A 93 -12.49 -8.68 43.11
CA GLU A 93 -13.82 -8.11 42.95
C GLU A 93 -14.82 -9.12 42.38
N LYS A 94 -16.10 -8.95 42.70
CA LYS A 94 -17.15 -9.85 42.19
C LYS A 94 -17.25 -9.80 40.66
N VAL A 95 -17.17 -10.97 40.02
CA VAL A 95 -17.31 -11.13 38.56
C VAL A 95 -18.42 -12.11 38.25
N CYS A 96 -19.24 -11.83 37.23
CA CYS A 96 -20.29 -12.75 36.79
C CYS A 96 -19.73 -13.86 35.88
N ASN A 97 -20.46 -14.96 35.75
CA ASN A 97 -20.04 -16.11 34.92
C ASN A 97 -19.71 -15.72 33.47
N ASN A 98 -20.39 -14.72 32.92
CA ASN A 98 -20.19 -14.24 31.54
C ASN A 98 -18.93 -13.38 31.35
N CYS A 99 -18.40 -12.81 32.44
CA CYS A 99 -17.14 -12.04 32.45
C CYS A 99 -15.97 -12.85 33.00
N LYS A 100 -16.24 -13.94 33.73
CA LYS A 100 -15.22 -14.80 34.35
C LYS A 100 -14.15 -15.22 33.34
N LEU A 101 -14.56 -15.78 32.21
CA LEU A 101 -13.64 -16.28 31.19
C LEU A 101 -12.66 -15.21 30.70
N ILE A 102 -13.14 -14.02 30.32
CA ILE A 102 -12.25 -12.97 29.82
C ILE A 102 -11.34 -12.46 30.95
N VAL A 103 -11.85 -12.31 32.17
CA VAL A 103 -11.02 -11.87 33.31
C VAL A 103 -9.94 -12.91 33.64
N GLU A 104 -10.24 -14.21 33.54
CA GLU A 104 -9.24 -15.28 33.69
C GLU A 104 -8.14 -15.18 32.64
N LEU A 105 -8.49 -14.97 31.36
CA LEU A 105 -7.50 -14.79 30.29
C LEU A 105 -6.63 -13.55 30.52
N MET A 106 -7.25 -12.45 30.96
CA MET A 106 -6.54 -11.21 31.30
C MET A 106 -5.63 -11.35 32.52
N MET A 107 -5.92 -12.27 33.44
CA MET A 107 -5.02 -12.60 34.55
C MET A 107 -3.88 -13.51 34.09
N LYS A 108 -4.17 -14.50 33.22
CA LYS A 108 -3.16 -15.39 32.63
C LYS A 108 -2.12 -14.65 31.81
N SER A 109 -2.49 -13.60 31.09
CA SER A 109 -1.56 -12.77 30.31
C SER A 109 -0.50 -12.07 31.17
N ARG A 110 -0.79 -11.83 32.46
CA ARG A 110 0.12 -11.23 33.43
C ARG A 110 1.03 -12.23 34.13
N SER A 111 0.83 -13.53 33.93
CA SER A 111 1.70 -14.57 34.50
C SER A 111 3.08 -14.53 33.83
N ASP A 112 4.14 -14.81 34.58
CA ASP A 112 5.48 -14.99 33.99
C ASP A 112 5.60 -16.30 33.19
N ASN A 113 4.64 -17.22 33.34
CA ASN A 113 4.62 -18.48 32.62
C ASN A 113 4.18 -18.29 31.16
N MET A 114 5.06 -18.61 30.22
CA MET A 114 4.80 -18.47 28.78
C MET A 114 3.62 -19.34 28.30
N ALA A 115 3.38 -20.51 28.91
CA ALA A 115 2.23 -21.35 28.56
C ALA A 115 0.89 -20.68 28.94
N MET A 116 0.85 -19.98 30.08
CA MET A 116 -0.32 -19.19 30.49
C MET A 116 -0.53 -18.00 29.57
N LYS A 117 0.55 -17.33 29.15
CA LYS A 117 0.51 -16.26 28.15
C LYS A 117 -0.04 -16.74 26.81
N TYR A 118 0.42 -17.90 26.35
CA TYR A 118 -0.08 -18.51 25.12
C TYR A 118 -1.57 -18.85 25.21
N GLU A 119 -2.00 -19.49 26.31
CA GLU A 119 -3.41 -19.81 26.54
C GLU A 119 -4.27 -18.55 26.61
N ALA A 120 -3.75 -17.45 27.18
CA ALA A 120 -4.41 -16.16 27.19
C ALA A 120 -4.66 -15.62 25.77
N VAL A 121 -3.63 -15.61 24.91
CA VAL A 121 -3.75 -15.13 23.53
C VAL A 121 -4.70 -16.01 22.71
N GLU A 122 -4.59 -17.33 22.82
CA GLU A 122 -5.46 -18.27 22.12
C GLU A 122 -6.93 -18.13 22.54
N GLY A 123 -7.18 -18.01 23.85
CA GLY A 123 -8.51 -17.79 24.39
C GLY A 123 -9.10 -16.43 23.97
N LEU A 124 -8.30 -15.36 24.02
CA LEU A 124 -8.73 -14.03 23.57
C LEU A 124 -9.03 -14.02 22.06
N SER A 125 -8.16 -14.62 21.25
CA SER A 125 -8.37 -14.81 19.81
C SER A 125 -9.62 -15.62 19.49
N THR A 126 -9.92 -16.66 20.29
CA THR A 126 -11.16 -17.42 20.13
C THR A 126 -12.39 -16.58 20.42
N LEU A 127 -12.33 -15.68 21.41
CA LEU A 127 -13.43 -14.77 21.72
C LEU A 127 -13.69 -13.75 20.60
N THR A 128 -12.67 -13.32 19.85
CA THR A 128 -12.86 -12.34 18.77
C THR A 128 -13.57 -12.90 17.53
N LYS A 129 -13.72 -14.23 17.42
CA LYS A 129 -14.42 -14.89 16.29
C LYS A 129 -15.91 -14.58 16.20
N ASN A 130 -16.52 -14.02 17.24
CA ASN A 130 -17.91 -13.55 17.21
C ASN A 130 -18.00 -12.13 17.77
N VAL A 131 -18.99 -11.37 17.30
CA VAL A 131 -19.15 -9.94 17.62
C VAL A 131 -19.22 -9.70 19.12
N ALA A 132 -20.05 -10.45 19.86
CA ALA A 132 -20.23 -10.24 21.30
C ALA A 132 -18.95 -10.49 22.10
N GLY A 133 -18.15 -11.48 21.71
CA GLY A 133 -16.85 -11.76 22.30
C GLY A 133 -15.82 -10.70 21.93
N LEU A 134 -15.76 -10.29 20.66
CA LEU A 134 -14.91 -9.19 20.17
C LEU A 134 -15.17 -7.89 20.95
N CYS A 135 -16.43 -7.52 21.13
CA CYS A 135 -16.82 -6.33 21.91
C CYS A 135 -16.25 -6.41 23.33
N LYS A 136 -16.41 -7.55 24.01
CA LYS A 136 -15.85 -7.76 25.36
C LYS A 136 -14.32 -7.68 25.38
N VAL A 137 -13.66 -8.26 24.36
CA VAL A 137 -12.20 -8.23 24.23
C VAL A 137 -11.70 -6.80 24.09
N ILE A 138 -12.39 -5.96 23.31
CA ILE A 138 -12.08 -4.53 23.18
C ILE A 138 -12.29 -3.80 24.51
N GLU A 139 -13.48 -3.92 25.11
CA GLU A 139 -13.86 -3.20 26.34
C GLU A 139 -12.98 -3.55 27.54
N CYS A 140 -12.48 -4.79 27.61
CA CYS A 140 -11.59 -5.23 28.69
C CYS A 140 -10.11 -4.96 28.38
N GLY A 141 -9.75 -4.52 27.17
CA GLY A 141 -8.35 -4.28 26.78
C GLY A 141 -7.58 -5.50 26.32
N GLY A 142 -8.25 -6.61 26.01
CA GLY A 142 -7.63 -7.83 25.53
C GLY A 142 -6.86 -7.64 24.21
N LEU A 143 -7.34 -6.78 23.31
CA LEU A 143 -6.61 -6.47 22.07
C LEU A 143 -5.25 -5.82 22.34
N HIS A 144 -5.22 -4.81 23.21
CA HIS A 144 -3.96 -4.15 23.59
C HIS A 144 -3.00 -5.13 24.28
N ILE A 145 -3.52 -5.99 25.16
CA ILE A 145 -2.71 -7.01 25.82
C ILE A 145 -2.09 -7.97 24.80
N MET A 146 -2.89 -8.53 23.88
CA MET A 146 -2.37 -9.41 22.83
C MET A 146 -1.24 -8.74 22.02
N LEU A 147 -1.44 -7.49 21.62
CA LEU A 147 -0.43 -6.71 20.90
C LEU A 147 0.85 -6.51 21.74
N SER A 148 0.70 -6.09 23.01
CA SER A 148 1.85 -5.88 23.89
C SER A 148 2.67 -7.15 24.16
N MET A 149 2.00 -8.31 24.19
CA MET A 149 2.61 -9.60 24.42
C MET A 149 3.52 -10.04 23.27
N ALA A 150 3.19 -9.67 22.02
CA ALA A 150 4.02 -10.02 20.86
C ALA A 150 5.36 -9.28 20.83
N LEU A 151 5.45 -8.08 21.42
CA LEU A 151 6.70 -7.28 21.42
C LEU A 151 7.85 -7.97 22.15
N ASN A 152 7.55 -8.73 23.21
CA ASN A 152 8.54 -9.47 24.01
C ASN A 152 8.30 -10.99 23.99
N GLY A 153 7.46 -11.47 23.07
CA GLY A 153 7.05 -12.86 22.98
C GLY A 153 8.05 -13.73 22.22
N ASP A 154 8.00 -15.04 22.50
CA ASP A 154 8.67 -16.04 21.67
C ASP A 154 7.99 -16.19 20.30
N THR A 155 8.61 -16.96 19.40
CA THR A 155 8.09 -17.17 18.04
C THR A 155 6.67 -17.74 18.03
N LYS A 156 6.33 -18.61 18.98
CA LYS A 156 5.02 -19.24 19.07
C LYS A 156 3.95 -18.22 19.46
N LEU A 157 4.24 -17.38 20.46
CA LEU A 157 3.35 -16.31 20.90
C LEU A 157 3.16 -15.25 19.81
N LYS A 158 4.25 -14.88 19.12
CA LYS A 158 4.19 -13.97 17.97
C LYS A 158 3.29 -14.52 16.85
N GLY A 159 3.40 -15.80 16.53
CA GLY A 159 2.55 -16.46 15.54
C GLY A 159 1.07 -16.45 15.93
N ALA A 160 0.75 -16.75 17.19
CA ALA A 160 -0.62 -16.70 17.68
C ALA A 160 -1.20 -15.28 17.63
N VAL A 161 -0.41 -14.26 17.97
CA VAL A 161 -0.84 -12.85 17.85
C VAL A 161 -0.99 -12.43 16.39
N ALA A 162 -0.09 -12.83 15.49
CA ALA A 162 -0.19 -12.54 14.06
C ALA A 162 -1.50 -13.06 13.46
N SER A 163 -1.83 -14.32 13.72
CA SER A 163 -3.08 -14.94 13.26
C SER A 163 -4.32 -14.25 13.85
N ALA A 164 -4.28 -13.90 15.13
CA ALA A 164 -5.37 -13.16 15.78
C ALA A 164 -5.56 -11.78 15.15
N VAL A 165 -4.47 -11.02 14.94
CA VAL A 165 -4.49 -9.70 14.31
C VAL A 165 -5.02 -9.79 12.88
N HIS A 166 -4.57 -10.77 12.09
CA HIS A 166 -5.09 -11.00 10.75
C HIS A 166 -6.62 -11.18 10.76
N ASN A 167 -7.15 -12.06 11.60
CA ASN A 167 -8.60 -12.28 11.70
C ASN A 167 -9.37 -11.02 12.11
N ILE A 168 -8.84 -10.23 13.04
CA ILE A 168 -9.51 -9.00 13.51
C ILE A 168 -9.50 -7.92 12.41
N THR A 169 -8.39 -7.77 11.67
CA THR A 169 -8.26 -6.77 10.58
C THR A 169 -9.20 -7.02 9.39
N GLN A 170 -9.78 -8.21 9.26
CA GLN A 170 -10.84 -8.47 8.28
C GLN A 170 -12.08 -7.61 8.54
N ASN A 171 -12.31 -7.19 9.79
CA ASN A 171 -13.32 -6.19 10.12
C ASN A 171 -12.74 -4.78 9.95
N MET A 172 -12.91 -4.20 8.77
CA MET A 172 -12.31 -2.92 8.38
C MET A 172 -12.67 -1.75 9.32
N MET A 173 -13.81 -1.80 10.01
CA MET A 173 -14.21 -0.77 10.99
C MET A 173 -13.23 -0.64 12.16
N LEU A 174 -12.50 -1.72 12.47
CA LEU A 174 -11.51 -1.75 13.55
C LEU A 174 -10.13 -1.25 13.13
N ASN A 175 -9.85 -1.10 11.83
CA ASN A 175 -8.49 -0.86 11.34
C ASN A 175 -7.88 0.45 11.87
N THR A 176 -8.67 1.52 11.92
CA THR A 176 -8.21 2.79 12.52
C THR A 176 -7.91 2.62 14.00
N PHE A 177 -8.79 1.97 14.76
CA PHE A 177 -8.59 1.71 16.19
C PHE A 177 -7.37 0.82 16.46
N LEU A 178 -7.21 -0.28 15.70
CA LEU A 178 -6.06 -1.19 15.79
C LEU A 178 -4.74 -0.44 15.58
N THR A 179 -4.71 0.43 14.57
CA THR A 179 -3.53 1.26 14.28
C THR A 179 -3.17 2.14 15.47
N GLU A 180 -4.18 2.75 16.12
CA GLU A 180 -4.00 3.66 17.25
C GLU A 180 -3.56 2.94 18.54
N ILE A 181 -3.92 1.67 18.73
CA ILE A 181 -3.46 0.87 19.89
C ILE A 181 -2.09 0.19 19.68
N GLY A 182 -1.38 0.52 18.59
CA GLY A 182 -0.01 0.05 18.33
C GLY A 182 0.12 -1.19 17.46
N CYS A 183 -0.91 -1.55 16.67
CA CYS A 183 -0.86 -2.72 15.79
C CYS A 183 0.31 -2.68 14.79
N LEU A 184 0.59 -1.52 14.18
CA LEU A 184 1.67 -1.38 13.19
C LEU A 184 3.06 -1.66 13.80
N LYS A 185 3.30 -1.21 15.03
CA LYS A 185 4.55 -1.49 15.77
C LYS A 185 4.74 -2.99 16.01
N VAL A 186 3.66 -3.70 16.30
CA VAL A 186 3.67 -5.16 16.49
C VAL A 186 3.90 -5.87 15.16
N LEU A 187 3.18 -5.50 14.10
CA LEU A 187 3.40 -6.07 12.77
C LEU A 187 4.85 -5.89 12.32
N LYS A 188 5.40 -4.68 12.49
CA LYS A 188 6.82 -4.41 12.20
C LYS A 188 7.74 -5.33 12.99
N CYS A 189 7.52 -5.45 14.31
CA CYS A 189 8.32 -6.31 15.18
C CYS A 189 8.30 -7.78 14.72
N ILE A 190 7.13 -8.32 14.37
CA ILE A 190 6.98 -9.71 13.93
C ILE A 190 7.61 -9.90 12.54
N ILE A 191 7.31 -9.02 11.58
CA ILE A 191 7.85 -9.06 10.21
C ILE A 191 9.38 -9.01 10.23
N SER A 192 9.98 -8.15 11.05
CA SER A 192 11.45 -8.03 11.15
C SER A 192 12.15 -9.20 11.85
N SER A 193 11.44 -10.08 12.55
CA SER A 193 12.05 -11.13 13.39
C SER A 193 11.59 -12.55 13.08
N SER A 194 10.58 -12.73 12.24
CA SER A 194 10.01 -14.04 11.91
C SER A 194 10.64 -14.62 10.64
N ASN A 195 11.00 -15.90 10.71
CA ASN A 195 11.38 -16.71 9.54
C ASN A 195 10.25 -17.67 9.10
N SER A 196 9.12 -17.69 9.80
CA SER A 196 7.99 -18.55 9.45
C SER A 196 7.17 -17.90 8.34
N THR A 197 7.03 -18.61 7.22
CA THR A 197 6.23 -18.17 6.07
C THR A 197 4.76 -18.00 6.42
N GLU A 198 4.21 -18.85 7.27
CA GLU A 198 2.82 -18.75 7.77
C GLU A 198 2.62 -17.47 8.58
N VAL A 199 3.52 -17.19 9.53
CA VAL A 199 3.46 -15.99 10.37
C VAL A 199 3.64 -14.71 9.53
N LEU A 200 4.58 -14.73 8.58
CA LEU A 200 4.77 -13.62 7.65
C LEU A 200 3.53 -13.41 6.77
N SER A 201 2.91 -14.48 6.27
CA SER A 201 1.68 -14.43 5.48
C SER A 201 0.54 -13.76 6.26
N ASP A 202 0.33 -14.14 7.52
CA ASP A 202 -0.69 -13.53 8.38
C ASP A 202 -0.40 -12.03 8.62
N CYS A 203 0.85 -11.68 8.93
CA CYS A 203 1.24 -10.29 9.14
C CYS A 203 1.11 -9.42 7.89
N LEU A 204 1.55 -9.91 6.73
CA LEU A 204 1.42 -9.20 5.46
C LEU A 204 -0.05 -9.08 5.04
N SER A 205 -0.86 -10.11 5.30
CA SER A 205 -2.31 -10.04 5.04
C SER A 205 -2.99 -8.99 5.89
N ALA A 206 -2.68 -8.93 7.19
CA ALA A 206 -3.16 -7.88 8.08
C ALA A 206 -2.70 -6.48 7.60
N LEU A 207 -1.42 -6.33 7.26
CA LEU A 207 -0.87 -5.07 6.78
C LEU A 207 -1.50 -4.62 5.46
N ASN A 208 -1.77 -5.54 4.54
CA ASN A 208 -2.46 -5.25 3.28
C ASN A 208 -3.87 -4.72 3.52
N LEU A 209 -4.64 -5.36 4.41
CA LEU A 209 -5.99 -4.90 4.79
C LEU A 209 -5.96 -3.51 5.44
N LEU A 210 -4.97 -3.24 6.28
CA LEU A 210 -4.75 -1.91 6.86
C LEU A 210 -4.42 -0.86 5.79
N CYS A 211 -3.57 -1.19 4.82
CA CYS A 211 -3.19 -0.31 3.72
C CYS A 211 -4.33 0.00 2.74
N MET A 212 -5.48 -0.69 2.80
CA MET A 212 -6.64 -0.33 1.98
C MET A 212 -7.17 1.07 2.34
N ASP A 213 -7.03 1.52 3.59
CA ASP A 213 -7.32 2.89 4.01
C ASP A 213 -6.10 3.80 3.74
N PHE A 214 -6.30 4.81 2.88
CA PHE A 214 -5.28 5.80 2.53
C PHE A 214 -4.72 6.54 3.76
N ASN A 215 -5.54 6.78 4.80
CA ASN A 215 -5.10 7.45 6.02
C ASN A 215 -4.16 6.59 6.88
N ILE A 216 -4.24 5.26 6.73
CA ILE A 216 -3.38 4.33 7.45
C ILE A 216 -2.03 4.19 6.72
N ARG A 217 -1.98 4.31 5.39
CA ARG A 217 -0.72 4.21 4.62
C ARG A 217 0.38 5.16 5.11
N ILE A 218 0.04 6.41 5.39
CA ILE A 218 1.02 7.36 5.94
C ILE A 218 1.49 6.97 7.35
N LYS A 219 0.63 6.33 8.16
CA LYS A 219 1.03 5.79 9.48
C LYS A 219 1.95 4.58 9.34
N VAL A 220 1.71 3.72 8.34
CA VAL A 220 2.60 2.60 7.99
C VAL A 220 4.00 3.10 7.60
N LEU A 221 4.04 4.18 6.80
CA LEU A 221 5.30 4.84 6.43
C LEU A 221 6.01 5.42 7.66
N LYS A 222 5.31 6.18 8.50
CA LYS A 222 5.86 6.78 9.73
C LYS A 222 6.34 5.76 10.75
N GLU A 223 5.75 4.56 10.79
CA GLU A 223 6.22 3.46 11.64
C GLU A 223 7.53 2.83 11.12
N GLY A 224 7.96 3.14 9.88
CA GLY A 224 9.20 2.61 9.29
C GLY A 224 9.04 1.20 8.72
N MET A 225 7.88 0.88 8.15
CA MET A 225 7.59 -0.46 7.61
C MET A 225 8.33 -0.79 6.31
N ILE A 226 8.91 0.21 5.62
CA ILE A 226 9.60 0.01 4.33
C ILE A 226 10.80 -0.93 4.47
N SER A 227 11.69 -0.70 5.44
CA SER A 227 12.88 -1.54 5.61
C SER A 227 12.55 -3.02 5.81
N PRO A 228 11.65 -3.41 6.73
CA PRO A 228 11.20 -4.80 6.86
C PRO A 228 10.61 -5.38 5.56
N LEU A 229 9.84 -4.59 4.81
CA LEU A 229 9.27 -5.03 3.53
C LEU A 229 10.38 -5.26 2.50
N LEU A 230 11.34 -4.34 2.36
CA LEU A 230 12.47 -4.49 1.44
C LEU A 230 13.30 -5.73 1.77
N THR A 231 13.57 -6.01 3.06
CA THR A 231 14.27 -7.25 3.46
C THR A 231 13.54 -8.51 2.99
N ILE A 232 12.21 -8.52 3.01
CA ILE A 232 11.41 -9.64 2.50
C ILE A 232 11.41 -9.67 0.97
N ILE A 233 11.32 -8.52 0.32
CA ILE A 233 11.33 -8.42 -1.15
C ILE A 233 12.66 -8.92 -1.74
N SER A 234 13.78 -8.72 -1.05
CA SER A 234 15.09 -9.26 -1.45
C SER A 234 15.20 -10.79 -1.34
N SER A 235 14.19 -11.47 -0.79
CA SER A 235 14.09 -12.93 -0.81
C SER A 235 13.27 -13.41 -2.01
N THR A 236 13.30 -14.71 -2.32
CA THR A 236 12.53 -15.27 -3.44
C THR A 236 11.20 -15.89 -2.97
N GLY A 237 10.22 -15.93 -3.87
CA GLY A 237 8.96 -16.65 -3.69
C GLY A 237 7.74 -15.78 -3.37
N THR A 238 6.63 -16.45 -3.06
CA THR A 238 5.30 -15.82 -2.98
C THR A 238 5.18 -14.76 -1.88
N ILE A 239 5.87 -14.93 -0.77
CA ILE A 239 5.90 -13.96 0.34
C ILE A 239 6.62 -12.67 -0.08
N ALA A 240 7.70 -12.78 -0.86
CA ALA A 240 8.42 -11.63 -1.40
C ALA A 240 7.55 -10.83 -2.36
N VAL A 241 6.87 -11.50 -3.29
CA VAL A 241 5.90 -10.87 -4.20
C VAL A 241 4.77 -10.20 -3.42
N PHE A 242 4.27 -10.82 -2.35
CA PHE A 242 3.22 -10.23 -1.53
C PHE A 242 3.69 -8.96 -0.80
N ALA A 243 4.90 -8.98 -0.24
CA ALA A 243 5.51 -7.78 0.36
C ALA A 243 5.71 -6.66 -0.69
N ALA A 244 6.13 -7.00 -1.90
CA ALA A 244 6.25 -6.04 -3.01
C ALA A 244 4.90 -5.41 -3.35
N ARG A 245 3.80 -6.17 -3.38
CA ARG A 245 2.45 -5.62 -3.61
C ARG A 245 2.04 -4.62 -2.54
N ILE A 246 2.39 -4.87 -1.27
CA ILE A 246 2.10 -3.93 -0.18
C ILE A 246 2.94 -2.66 -0.33
N LEU A 247 4.24 -2.79 -0.65
CA LEU A 247 5.10 -1.63 -0.92
C LEU A 247 4.56 -0.80 -2.09
N LEU A 248 4.02 -1.45 -3.13
CA LEU A 248 3.39 -0.77 -4.26
C LEU A 248 2.18 0.08 -3.83
N LEU A 249 1.36 -0.40 -2.88
CA LEU A 249 0.24 0.39 -2.33
C LEU A 249 0.72 1.67 -1.62
N LEU A 250 1.90 1.61 -0.99
CA LEU A 250 2.52 2.76 -0.32
C LEU A 250 3.13 3.75 -1.33
N VAL A 251 3.72 3.24 -2.42
CA VAL A 251 4.35 4.03 -3.50
C VAL A 251 3.32 4.63 -4.47
N ASN A 252 2.14 4.06 -4.62
CA ASN A 252 1.04 4.57 -5.47
C ASN A 252 0.40 5.88 -4.94
N ASN A 253 1.12 6.68 -4.17
CA ASN A 253 0.71 8.04 -3.82
C ASN A 253 1.93 8.95 -3.94
N PHE A 254 1.87 9.93 -4.85
CA PHE A 254 2.96 10.87 -5.11
C PHE A 254 3.33 11.68 -3.86
N ASP A 255 2.36 11.99 -2.99
CA ASP A 255 2.59 12.72 -1.74
C ASP A 255 3.51 11.96 -0.77
N HIS A 256 3.65 10.63 -0.94
CA HIS A 256 4.52 9.82 -0.11
C HIS A 256 5.97 9.82 -0.61
N HIS A 257 6.25 10.14 -1.87
CA HIS A 257 7.56 9.89 -2.48
C HIS A 257 8.69 10.65 -1.79
N GLU A 258 8.47 11.93 -1.45
CA GLU A 258 9.46 12.72 -0.72
C GLU A 258 9.75 12.13 0.66
N PHE A 259 8.70 11.76 1.41
CA PHE A 259 8.84 11.12 2.72
C PHE A 259 9.60 9.78 2.62
N ILE A 260 9.30 8.98 1.60
CA ILE A 260 9.95 7.68 1.36
C ILE A 260 11.45 7.89 1.12
N LEU A 261 11.84 8.80 0.23
CA LEU A 261 13.24 9.04 -0.11
C LEU A 261 14.04 9.63 1.05
N GLN A 262 13.43 10.51 1.84
CA GLN A 262 14.10 11.09 3.02
C GLN A 262 14.43 10.02 4.08
N ASN A 263 13.61 8.99 4.21
CA ASN A 263 13.79 7.93 5.21
C ASN A 263 14.50 6.68 4.65
N HIS A 264 14.45 6.47 3.33
CA HIS A 264 15.03 5.32 2.63
C HIS A 264 15.66 5.73 1.31
N SER A 265 16.83 6.38 1.37
CA SER A 265 17.53 6.91 0.19
C SER A 265 17.98 5.82 -0.79
N SER A 266 18.19 4.58 -0.33
CA SER A 266 18.58 3.43 -1.16
C SER A 266 17.44 2.79 -1.93
N ILE A 267 16.18 3.21 -1.72
CA ILE A 267 15.02 2.46 -2.23
C ILE A 267 15.07 2.20 -3.73
N ILE A 268 15.55 3.16 -4.54
CA ILE A 268 15.67 2.96 -5.98
C ILE A 268 16.71 1.87 -6.29
N SER A 269 17.88 1.90 -5.66
CA SER A 269 18.89 0.83 -5.78
C SER A 269 18.33 -0.53 -5.38
N ASP A 270 17.63 -0.61 -4.24
CA ASP A 270 17.03 -1.85 -3.73
C ASP A 270 15.99 -2.41 -4.72
N LEU A 271 15.21 -1.54 -5.37
CA LEU A 271 14.25 -1.93 -6.41
C LEU A 271 14.97 -2.47 -7.66
N PHE A 272 16.07 -1.86 -8.10
CA PHE A 272 16.83 -2.35 -9.25
C PHE A 272 17.47 -3.72 -8.99
N ASP A 273 17.91 -4.00 -7.76
CA ASP A 273 18.44 -5.32 -7.39
C ASP A 273 17.35 -6.40 -7.51
N CYS A 274 16.10 -6.07 -7.20
CA CYS A 274 14.95 -6.96 -7.32
C CYS A 274 14.37 -7.02 -8.75
N LEU A 275 14.68 -6.05 -9.61
CA LEU A 275 14.21 -6.00 -10.99
C LEU A 275 14.83 -7.11 -11.85
N GLN A 276 16.00 -7.62 -11.45
CA GLN A 276 16.72 -8.70 -12.12
C GLN A 276 16.20 -10.11 -11.75
N ASP A 277 15.17 -10.22 -10.90
CA ASP A 277 14.55 -11.51 -10.53
C ASP A 277 13.88 -12.17 -11.75
N GLU A 278 13.84 -13.50 -11.81
CA GLU A 278 13.18 -14.27 -12.87
C GLU A 278 11.64 -14.28 -12.74
N ASP A 279 11.11 -13.97 -11.56
CA ASP A 279 9.66 -13.94 -11.32
C ASP A 279 9.00 -12.72 -11.94
N TYR A 280 8.21 -12.94 -13.00
CA TYR A 280 7.48 -11.89 -13.71
C TYR A 280 6.51 -11.10 -12.81
N GLN A 281 5.98 -11.71 -11.74
CA GLN A 281 5.09 -11.01 -10.80
C GLN A 281 5.88 -10.02 -9.96
N MET A 282 7.08 -10.40 -9.52
CA MET A 282 8.02 -9.50 -8.86
C MET A 282 8.40 -8.36 -9.80
N GLN A 283 8.89 -8.68 -11.00
CA GLN A 283 9.24 -7.67 -12.01
C GLN A 283 8.09 -6.71 -12.31
N THR A 284 6.85 -7.21 -12.38
CA THR A 284 5.65 -6.37 -12.59
C THR A 284 5.44 -5.40 -11.43
N CYS A 285 5.59 -5.85 -10.19
CA CYS A 285 5.45 -4.98 -9.01
C CYS A 285 6.54 -3.91 -8.96
N ILE A 286 7.80 -4.32 -9.13
CA ILE A 286 8.97 -3.43 -9.07
C ILE A 286 8.93 -2.40 -10.20
N SER A 287 8.72 -2.84 -11.44
CA SER A 287 8.57 -1.93 -12.58
C SER A 287 7.41 -0.96 -12.37
N LYS A 288 6.27 -1.39 -11.80
CA LYS A 288 5.17 -0.46 -11.50
C LYS A 288 5.54 0.58 -10.45
N MET A 289 6.32 0.23 -9.43
CA MET A 289 6.85 1.23 -8.47
C MET A 289 7.75 2.25 -9.17
N LEU A 290 8.62 1.79 -10.06
CA LEU A 290 9.50 2.67 -10.85
C LEU A 290 8.69 3.57 -11.80
N VAL A 291 7.54 3.12 -12.33
CA VAL A 291 6.61 4.00 -13.07
C VAL A 291 6.15 5.16 -12.19
N PHE A 292 5.74 4.90 -10.94
CA PHE A 292 5.32 5.95 -10.02
C PHE A 292 6.48 6.90 -9.68
N PHE A 293 7.66 6.38 -9.35
CA PHE A 293 8.80 7.24 -9.04
C PHE A 293 9.26 8.07 -10.25
N SER A 294 9.32 7.49 -11.45
CA SER A 294 9.73 8.21 -12.66
C SER A 294 8.73 9.29 -13.09
N ALA A 295 7.44 9.12 -12.76
CA ALA A 295 6.43 10.17 -12.97
C ALA A 295 6.53 11.33 -11.96
N GLY A 296 7.37 11.20 -10.92
CA GLY A 296 7.58 12.22 -9.88
C GLY A 296 8.49 13.37 -10.31
N SER A 297 9.41 13.76 -9.42
CA SER A 297 10.33 14.88 -9.65
C SER A 297 11.46 14.55 -10.64
N SER A 298 12.12 15.58 -11.19
CA SER A 298 13.35 15.41 -11.99
C SER A 298 14.45 14.70 -11.18
N SER A 299 14.59 14.98 -9.87
CA SER A 299 15.55 14.28 -9.00
C SER A 299 15.33 12.77 -8.93
N LEU A 300 14.07 12.32 -8.87
CA LEU A 300 13.71 10.91 -8.91
C LEU A 300 14.07 10.27 -10.26
N ARG A 301 13.78 10.96 -11.36
CA ARG A 301 14.15 10.50 -12.70
C ARG A 301 15.66 10.35 -12.85
N GLN A 302 16.44 11.33 -12.38
CA GLN A 302 17.90 11.25 -12.39
C GLN A 302 18.43 10.08 -11.56
N ALA A 303 17.85 9.82 -10.38
CA ALA A 303 18.22 8.66 -9.57
C ALA A 303 17.97 7.34 -10.31
N ILE A 304 16.81 7.19 -10.97
CA ILE A 304 16.50 5.99 -11.77
C ILE A 304 17.45 5.85 -12.96
N ILE A 305 17.73 6.93 -13.69
CA ILE A 305 18.68 6.93 -14.82
C ILE A 305 20.05 6.47 -14.33
N GLN A 306 20.54 7.01 -13.21
CA GLN A 306 21.84 6.67 -12.67
C GLN A 306 21.92 5.17 -12.29
N GLU A 307 20.90 4.64 -11.63
CA GLU A 307 20.88 3.22 -11.24
C GLU A 307 20.78 2.27 -12.44
N ASP A 308 20.02 2.66 -13.48
CA ASP A 308 19.92 1.89 -14.73
C ASP A 308 21.26 1.87 -15.48
N VAL A 309 21.91 3.03 -15.64
CA VAL A 309 23.22 3.14 -16.28
C VAL A 309 24.28 2.33 -15.51
N ASN A 310 24.32 2.46 -14.18
CA ASN A 310 25.28 1.75 -13.32
C ASN A 310 25.16 0.23 -13.43
N ARG A 311 23.95 -0.29 -13.71
CA ARG A 311 23.67 -1.72 -13.87
C ARG A 311 23.65 -2.19 -15.32
N SER A 312 24.21 -1.41 -16.25
CA SER A 312 24.28 -1.76 -17.68
C SER A 312 22.90 -1.88 -18.35
N PHE A 313 21.99 -0.96 -18.05
CA PHE A 313 20.67 -0.78 -18.68
C PHE A 313 19.68 -1.96 -18.54
N PRO A 314 19.40 -2.46 -17.31
CA PRO A 314 18.40 -3.50 -17.11
C PRO A 314 17.00 -3.12 -17.64
N LEU A 315 16.61 -1.84 -17.64
CA LEU A 315 15.34 -1.42 -18.26
C LEU A 315 15.33 -1.71 -19.77
N THR A 316 16.43 -1.44 -20.47
CA THR A 316 16.51 -1.72 -21.91
C THR A 316 16.54 -3.23 -22.19
N TYR A 317 17.17 -4.02 -21.30
CA TYR A 317 17.11 -5.47 -21.39
C TYR A 317 15.67 -6.00 -21.26
N LEU A 318 14.90 -5.46 -20.32
CA LEU A 318 13.51 -5.87 -20.12
C LEU A 318 12.57 -5.53 -21.29
N LEU A 319 12.89 -4.53 -22.12
CA LEU A 319 12.15 -4.25 -23.36
C LEU A 319 12.21 -5.42 -24.36
N LYS A 320 13.16 -6.35 -24.21
CA LYS A 320 13.28 -7.57 -25.02
C LYS A 320 12.55 -8.77 -24.41
N GLY A 321 11.89 -8.58 -23.27
CA GLY A 321 11.16 -9.64 -22.56
C GLY A 321 9.83 -10.01 -23.21
N ALA A 322 9.18 -11.05 -22.66
CA ALA A 322 7.92 -11.58 -23.19
C ALA A 322 6.66 -11.11 -22.43
N TYR A 323 6.82 -10.50 -21.25
CA TYR A 323 5.70 -10.21 -20.35
C TYR A 323 5.12 -8.81 -20.60
N GLN A 324 3.91 -8.76 -21.18
CA GLN A 324 3.25 -7.51 -21.59
C GLN A 324 3.14 -6.45 -20.48
N ASN A 325 2.79 -6.84 -19.25
CA ASN A 325 2.69 -5.90 -18.13
C ASN A 325 4.03 -5.27 -17.75
N VAL A 326 5.11 -6.06 -17.80
CA VAL A 326 6.47 -5.59 -17.53
C VAL A 326 6.91 -4.66 -18.66
N LEU A 327 6.69 -5.06 -19.92
CA LEU A 327 6.98 -4.24 -21.09
C LEU A 327 6.28 -2.88 -21.01
N LEU A 328 4.96 -2.87 -20.76
CA LEU A 328 4.19 -1.62 -20.64
C LEU A 328 4.75 -0.71 -19.54
N ASN A 329 5.07 -1.27 -18.37
CA ASN A 329 5.67 -0.49 -17.29
C ASN A 329 7.03 0.07 -17.68
N VAL A 330 7.89 -0.72 -18.33
CA VAL A 330 9.23 -0.28 -18.76
C VAL A 330 9.14 0.79 -19.84
N ILE A 331 8.25 0.66 -20.83
CA ILE A 331 7.99 1.70 -21.83
C ILE A 331 7.56 2.99 -21.11
N CYS A 332 6.65 2.90 -20.14
CA CYS A 332 6.22 4.05 -19.34
C CYS A 332 7.37 4.70 -18.58
N ILE A 333 8.24 3.91 -17.94
CA ILE A 333 9.43 4.40 -17.22
C ILE A 333 10.31 5.16 -18.21
N VAL A 334 10.74 4.54 -19.30
CA VAL A 334 11.64 5.15 -20.28
C VAL A 334 11.04 6.44 -20.86
N ALA A 335 9.73 6.42 -21.17
CA ALA A 335 9.03 7.61 -21.64
C ALA A 335 8.92 8.71 -20.56
N ASN A 336 8.95 8.41 -19.27
CA ASN A 336 9.07 9.42 -18.22
C ASN A 336 10.50 9.95 -18.11
N LEU A 337 11.51 9.07 -18.18
CA LEU A 337 12.93 9.42 -18.10
C LEU A 337 13.40 10.28 -19.29
N SER A 338 12.75 10.14 -20.44
CA SER A 338 13.06 10.92 -21.67
C SER A 338 13.09 12.44 -21.47
N LEU A 339 12.45 12.97 -20.42
CA LEU A 339 12.42 14.40 -20.12
C LEU A 339 13.71 14.92 -19.46
N ASP A 340 14.53 14.05 -18.90
CA ASP A 340 15.68 14.41 -18.06
C ASP A 340 16.95 13.63 -18.43
N ILE A 341 16.90 12.78 -19.46
CA ILE A 341 18.01 11.91 -19.81
C ILE A 341 19.22 12.68 -20.36
N ASN A 342 20.42 12.19 -20.06
CA ASN A 342 21.64 12.69 -20.68
C ASN A 342 21.76 12.17 -22.13
N GLU A 343 22.17 13.04 -23.05
CA GLU A 343 22.35 12.75 -24.48
C GLU A 343 23.23 11.51 -24.72
N ASN A 344 24.23 11.27 -23.88
CA ASN A 344 25.13 10.11 -23.99
C ASN A 344 24.43 8.75 -23.88
N TYR A 345 23.23 8.69 -23.29
CA TYR A 345 22.50 7.45 -23.06
C TYR A 345 21.27 7.28 -23.96
N VAL A 346 20.85 8.35 -24.65
CA VAL A 346 19.61 8.35 -25.46
C VAL A 346 19.60 7.21 -26.49
N HIS A 347 20.72 6.98 -27.17
CA HIS A 347 20.81 5.96 -28.21
C HIS A 347 20.40 4.57 -27.72
N GLN A 348 20.76 4.21 -26.49
CA GLN A 348 20.45 2.91 -25.90
C GLN A 348 18.93 2.72 -25.74
N TYR A 349 18.24 3.72 -25.21
CA TYR A 349 16.80 3.67 -24.98
C TYR A 349 16.00 3.78 -26.28
N VAL A 350 16.38 4.69 -27.19
CA VAL A 350 15.71 4.84 -28.50
C VAL A 350 15.81 3.56 -29.31
N THR A 351 17.00 2.93 -29.34
CA THR A 351 17.20 1.66 -30.05
C THR A 351 16.32 0.57 -29.43
N GLY A 352 16.31 0.45 -28.10
CA GLY A 352 15.46 -0.54 -27.41
C GLY A 352 13.97 -0.36 -27.66
N LEU A 353 13.46 0.89 -27.63
CA LEU A 353 12.06 1.18 -27.94
C LEU A 353 11.72 0.85 -29.41
N CYS A 354 12.61 1.17 -30.36
CA CYS A 354 12.39 0.88 -31.78
C CYS A 354 12.47 -0.61 -32.09
N GLU A 355 13.39 -1.35 -31.46
CA GLU A 355 13.46 -2.81 -31.56
C GLU A 355 12.15 -3.46 -31.08
N LEU A 356 11.62 -3.00 -29.94
CA LEU A 356 10.31 -3.45 -29.44
C LEU A 356 9.17 -3.04 -30.38
N LEU A 357 9.17 -1.82 -30.88
CA LEU A 357 8.16 -1.34 -31.82
C LEU A 357 8.06 -2.21 -33.08
N ASN A 358 9.19 -2.71 -33.57
CA ASN A 358 9.24 -3.60 -34.74
C ASN A 358 8.83 -5.06 -34.44
N SER A 359 8.86 -5.48 -33.18
CA SER A 359 8.50 -6.85 -32.78
C SER A 359 7.05 -6.98 -32.30
N LEU A 360 6.39 -5.86 -32.02
CA LEU A 360 4.99 -5.82 -31.62
C LEU A 360 4.05 -6.01 -32.82
N ASN A 361 2.97 -6.73 -32.58
CA ASN A 361 1.81 -6.75 -33.47
C ASN A 361 0.78 -5.72 -32.96
N GLU A 362 0.02 -5.08 -33.85
CA GLU A 362 -0.93 -3.99 -33.55
C GLU A 362 -2.17 -4.42 -32.74
N GLU A 363 -1.97 -4.92 -31.53
CA GLU A 363 -3.04 -5.41 -30.66
C GLU A 363 -3.28 -4.51 -29.43
N SER A 364 -2.32 -3.65 -29.05
CA SER A 364 -2.38 -2.88 -27.79
C SER A 364 -2.18 -1.37 -27.99
N GLU A 365 -3.26 -0.61 -28.11
CA GLU A 365 -3.23 0.87 -28.22
C GLU A 365 -2.36 1.53 -27.15
N GLU A 366 -2.43 1.05 -25.91
CA GLU A 366 -1.69 1.61 -24.77
C GLU A 366 -0.16 1.48 -24.94
N MET A 367 0.32 0.34 -25.44
CA MET A 367 1.76 0.16 -25.71
C MET A 367 2.26 1.09 -26.80
N TYR A 368 1.55 1.16 -27.93
CA TYR A 368 1.93 2.04 -29.05
C TYR A 368 1.86 3.52 -28.65
N MET A 369 0.86 3.90 -27.84
CA MET A 369 0.77 5.25 -27.28
C MET A 369 2.02 5.59 -26.47
N HIS A 370 2.42 4.75 -25.52
CA HIS A 370 3.58 5.04 -24.68
C HIS A 370 4.92 4.95 -25.43
N LEU A 371 5.05 4.05 -26.41
CA LEU A 371 6.19 3.97 -27.32
C LEU A 371 6.33 5.27 -28.13
N GLY A 372 5.24 5.68 -28.79
CA GLY A 372 5.19 6.94 -29.54
C GLY A 372 5.50 8.14 -28.65
N ARG A 373 4.94 8.18 -27.43
CA ARG A 373 5.20 9.26 -26.46
C ARG A 373 6.68 9.35 -26.10
N GLY A 374 7.33 8.22 -25.79
CA GLY A 374 8.76 8.18 -25.47
C GLY A 374 9.63 8.65 -26.64
N LEU A 375 9.39 8.12 -27.84
CA LEU A 375 10.13 8.50 -29.06
C LEU A 375 9.93 9.98 -29.41
N ALA A 376 8.71 10.50 -29.28
CA ALA A 376 8.41 11.92 -29.48
C ALA A 376 9.15 12.83 -28.49
N ASN A 377 9.23 12.42 -27.21
CA ASN A 377 9.99 13.17 -26.21
C ASN A 377 11.50 13.17 -26.50
N PHE A 378 12.06 12.04 -26.95
CA PHE A 378 13.48 12.01 -27.36
C PHE A 378 13.75 12.88 -28.59
N ALA A 379 12.84 12.90 -29.57
CA ALA A 379 12.98 13.71 -30.78
C ALA A 379 12.93 15.22 -30.52
N GLU A 380 12.34 15.65 -29.39
CA GLU A 380 12.25 17.06 -29.04
C GLU A 380 13.62 17.71 -28.83
N ASN A 381 14.62 16.96 -28.36
CA ASN A 381 15.99 17.45 -28.25
C ASN A 381 16.71 17.35 -29.61
N PRO A 382 17.15 18.47 -30.21
CA PRO A 382 17.86 18.47 -31.49
C PRO A 382 19.11 17.59 -31.57
N ALA A 383 19.81 17.37 -30.45
CA ALA A 383 20.99 16.52 -30.39
C ALA A 383 20.69 15.05 -30.77
N ASN A 384 19.44 14.62 -30.60
CA ASN A 384 19.02 13.25 -30.87
C ASN A 384 18.59 13.02 -32.33
N THR A 385 18.45 14.10 -33.11
CA THR A 385 17.88 14.07 -34.48
C THR A 385 18.50 13.00 -35.36
N LEU A 386 19.83 12.93 -35.42
CA LEU A 386 20.54 11.98 -36.29
C LEU A 386 20.23 10.53 -35.94
N HIS A 387 20.12 10.22 -34.64
CA HIS A 387 19.72 8.89 -34.18
C HIS A 387 18.26 8.60 -34.50
N MET A 388 17.38 9.58 -34.33
CA MET A 388 15.94 9.43 -34.61
C MET A 388 15.66 9.22 -36.11
N ILE A 389 16.38 9.90 -37.01
CA ILE A 389 16.23 9.72 -38.46
C ILE A 389 16.49 8.28 -38.89
N HIS A 390 17.50 7.63 -38.31
CA HIS A 390 17.81 6.23 -38.60
C HIS A 390 16.62 5.29 -38.29
N HIS A 391 15.82 5.62 -37.28
CA HIS A 391 14.65 4.84 -36.87
C HIS A 391 13.32 5.35 -37.46
N LEU A 392 13.33 6.45 -38.19
CA LEU A 392 12.13 7.05 -38.77
C LEU A 392 11.32 6.08 -39.66
N PRO A 393 11.92 5.18 -40.48
CA PRO A 393 11.15 4.19 -41.24
C PRO A 393 10.29 3.26 -40.36
N SER A 394 10.82 2.86 -39.20
CA SER A 394 10.09 2.03 -38.22
C SER A 394 8.95 2.81 -37.58
N ILE A 395 9.19 4.08 -37.22
CA ILE A 395 8.18 4.98 -36.66
C ILE A 395 7.03 5.20 -37.65
N ILE A 396 7.35 5.41 -38.92
CA ILE A 396 6.34 5.54 -39.97
C ILE A 396 5.51 4.26 -40.08
N THR A 397 6.17 3.13 -40.23
CA THR A 397 5.51 1.84 -40.50
C THR A 397 4.59 1.43 -39.35
N ASN A 398 5.03 1.59 -38.10
CA ASN A 398 4.34 1.03 -36.94
C ASN A 398 3.51 2.05 -36.13
N LEU A 399 3.80 3.36 -36.23
CA LEU A 399 3.08 4.40 -35.47
C LEU A 399 2.27 5.33 -36.37
N LEU A 400 2.88 5.88 -37.42
CA LEU A 400 2.18 6.81 -38.32
C LEU A 400 1.06 6.13 -39.11
N LYS A 401 1.27 4.86 -39.48
CA LYS A 401 0.29 4.04 -40.20
C LYS A 401 -0.58 3.18 -39.27
N SER A 402 -0.43 3.36 -37.95
CA SER A 402 -1.18 2.58 -36.95
C SER A 402 -2.69 2.72 -37.13
N ALA A 403 -3.47 1.71 -36.73
CA ALA A 403 -4.91 1.83 -36.65
C ALA A 403 -5.40 2.85 -35.60
N PHE A 404 -4.57 3.17 -34.60
CA PHE A 404 -4.93 4.02 -33.46
C PHE A 404 -4.55 5.48 -33.67
N GLU A 405 -5.38 6.41 -33.21
CA GLU A 405 -5.17 7.84 -33.45
C GLU A 405 -4.01 8.41 -32.62
N VAL A 406 -3.91 8.05 -31.34
CA VAL A 406 -2.90 8.65 -30.45
C VAL A 406 -1.45 8.32 -30.88
N PRO A 407 -1.11 7.07 -31.29
CA PRO A 407 0.19 6.77 -31.88
C PRO A 407 0.53 7.60 -33.12
N LYS A 408 -0.45 7.84 -34.01
CA LYS A 408 -0.26 8.70 -35.21
C LYS A 408 0.14 10.11 -34.85
N ILE A 409 -0.50 10.69 -33.83
CA ILE A 409 -0.17 12.03 -33.34
C ILE A 409 1.26 12.07 -32.79
N HIS A 410 1.67 11.06 -32.03
CA HIS A 410 3.05 10.98 -31.52
C HIS A 410 4.08 10.80 -32.64
N ALA A 411 3.80 9.98 -33.64
CA ALA A 411 4.65 9.84 -34.83
C ALA A 411 4.79 11.17 -35.58
N SER A 412 3.68 11.90 -35.73
CA SER A 412 3.66 13.22 -36.36
C SER A 412 4.49 14.24 -35.58
N ARG A 413 4.46 14.19 -34.24
CA ARG A 413 5.35 15.00 -33.39
C ARG A 413 6.82 14.71 -33.65
N VAL A 414 7.22 13.44 -33.75
CA VAL A 414 8.60 13.07 -34.12
C VAL A 414 8.97 13.69 -35.46
N ILE A 415 8.15 13.48 -36.50
CA ILE A 415 8.40 13.99 -37.86
C ILE A 415 8.55 15.51 -37.87
N ILE A 416 7.68 16.24 -37.15
CA ILE A 416 7.76 17.70 -37.04
C ILE A 416 9.07 18.15 -36.39
N TYR A 417 9.50 17.51 -35.30
CA TYR A 417 10.78 17.83 -34.68
C TYR A 417 11.95 17.56 -35.63
N LEU A 418 11.96 16.43 -36.35
CA LEU A 418 13.01 16.13 -37.33
C LEU A 418 13.00 17.09 -38.51
N PHE A 419 11.83 17.56 -38.97
CA PHE A 419 11.75 18.61 -39.99
C PHE A 419 12.36 19.94 -39.51
N SER A 420 12.27 20.24 -38.21
CA SER A 420 12.80 21.48 -37.66
C SER A 420 14.33 21.52 -37.62
N THR A 421 14.97 20.35 -37.61
CA THR A 421 16.42 20.20 -37.45
C THR A 421 17.11 19.69 -38.72
N GLU A 422 16.55 18.68 -39.39
CA GLU A 422 17.11 17.99 -40.56
C GLU A 422 16.04 17.78 -41.66
N PRO A 423 15.57 18.87 -42.29
CA PRO A 423 14.42 18.84 -43.19
C PRO A 423 14.63 18.00 -44.45
N THR A 424 15.83 18.01 -45.03
CA THR A 424 16.13 17.28 -46.27
C THR A 424 16.08 15.77 -46.04
N CYS A 425 16.78 15.27 -45.03
CA CYS A 425 16.78 13.84 -44.72
C CYS A 425 15.41 13.35 -44.26
N THR A 426 14.69 14.17 -43.49
CA THR A 426 13.31 13.85 -43.07
C THR A 426 12.38 13.73 -44.28
N LEU A 427 12.47 14.66 -45.23
CA LEU A 427 11.70 14.63 -46.46
C LEU A 427 12.04 13.42 -47.33
N ASP A 428 13.32 13.09 -47.46
CA ASP A 428 13.78 11.96 -48.26
C ASP A 428 13.23 10.62 -47.73
N VAL A 429 13.13 10.45 -46.41
CA VAL A 429 12.54 9.24 -45.81
C VAL A 429 11.02 9.26 -45.93
N LEU A 430 10.36 10.38 -45.62
CA LEU A 430 8.90 10.47 -45.62
C LEU A 430 8.30 10.34 -47.03
N SER A 431 9.00 10.83 -48.04
CA SER A 431 8.59 10.69 -49.44
C SER A 431 8.65 9.25 -49.95
N GLN A 432 9.45 8.38 -49.32
CA GLN A 432 9.48 6.95 -49.63
C GLN A 432 8.28 6.20 -49.03
N SER A 433 7.79 6.62 -47.86
CA SER A 433 6.63 6.05 -47.20
C SER A 433 6.13 7.00 -46.11
N GLY A 434 4.80 7.19 -45.98
CA GLY A 434 4.21 7.94 -44.87
C GLY A 434 3.83 9.39 -45.17
N MET A 435 4.18 9.92 -46.35
CA MET A 435 3.88 11.32 -46.70
C MET A 435 2.38 11.62 -46.69
N ASP A 436 1.58 10.77 -47.34
CA ASP A 436 0.14 10.98 -47.46
C ASP A 436 -0.52 10.90 -46.08
N GLU A 437 -0.14 9.88 -45.29
CA GLU A 437 -0.64 9.70 -43.93
C GLU A 437 -0.27 10.89 -43.03
N PHE A 438 0.98 11.36 -43.09
CA PHE A 438 1.44 12.52 -42.32
C PHE A 438 0.68 13.79 -42.69
N ILE A 439 0.50 14.07 -43.98
CA ILE A 439 -0.25 15.24 -44.45
C ILE A 439 -1.69 15.15 -43.99
N GLU A 440 -2.34 14.00 -44.17
CA GLU A 440 -3.73 13.79 -43.74
C GLU A 440 -3.90 14.06 -42.24
N ILE A 441 -3.03 13.49 -41.40
CA ILE A 441 -3.07 13.69 -39.95
C ILE A 441 -2.87 15.18 -39.61
N VAL A 442 -1.82 15.81 -40.14
CA VAL A 442 -1.47 17.20 -39.80
C VAL A 442 -2.56 18.16 -40.24
N PHE A 443 -3.14 18.01 -41.43
CA PHE A 443 -4.19 18.90 -41.93
C PHE A 443 -5.55 18.67 -41.29
N ASN A 444 -5.78 17.49 -40.71
CA ASN A 444 -6.97 17.22 -39.90
C ASN A 444 -6.88 17.79 -38.47
N LEU A 445 -5.71 18.30 -38.03
CA LEU A 445 -5.58 18.95 -36.73
C LEU A 445 -6.42 20.24 -36.67
N PRO A 446 -7.26 20.43 -35.64
CA PRO A 446 -8.10 21.62 -35.52
C PRO A 446 -7.30 22.93 -35.58
N GLY A 447 -7.68 23.82 -36.50
CA GLY A 447 -7.10 25.16 -36.65
C GLY A 447 -5.80 25.24 -37.46
N ILE A 448 -5.24 24.12 -37.94
CA ILE A 448 -3.97 24.12 -38.68
C ILE A 448 -4.05 24.91 -39.99
N THR A 449 -5.14 24.75 -40.75
CA THR A 449 -5.35 25.43 -42.04
C THR A 449 -5.44 26.95 -41.85
N ASP A 450 -6.11 27.39 -40.78
CA ASP A 450 -6.22 28.81 -40.44
C ASP A 450 -4.85 29.38 -40.03
N ILE A 451 -4.07 28.65 -39.24
CA ILE A 451 -2.71 29.05 -38.86
C ILE A 451 -1.83 29.21 -40.10
N LEU A 452 -1.82 28.22 -40.99
CA LEU A 452 -1.01 28.24 -42.21
C LEU A 452 -1.44 29.38 -43.15
N ASN A 453 -2.74 29.56 -43.38
CA ASN A 453 -3.27 30.66 -44.19
C ASN A 453 -2.86 32.03 -43.62
N ASN A 454 -2.97 32.22 -42.30
CA ASN A 454 -2.56 33.46 -41.66
C ASN A 454 -1.05 33.71 -41.77
N LEU A 455 -0.21 32.68 -41.61
CA LEU A 455 1.24 32.79 -41.76
C LEU A 455 1.65 33.13 -43.20
N LEU A 456 1.02 32.50 -44.20
CA LEU A 456 1.28 32.76 -45.61
C LEU A 456 0.81 34.17 -46.01
N LEU A 457 -0.38 34.60 -45.59
CA LEU A 457 -0.87 35.95 -45.85
C LEU A 457 0.08 37.02 -45.29
N ARG A 458 0.60 36.82 -44.06
CA ARG A 458 1.58 37.73 -43.44
C ARG A 458 2.91 37.82 -44.21
N LYS A 459 3.31 36.73 -44.88
CA LYS A 459 4.53 36.66 -45.68
C LYS A 459 4.36 37.35 -47.05
N VAL A 460 3.16 37.29 -47.62
CA VAL A 460 2.83 37.96 -48.91
C VAL A 460 2.51 39.44 -48.71
N SER A 461 2.02 39.83 -47.53
CA SER A 461 1.70 41.22 -47.18
C SER A 461 2.91 42.05 -46.68
N ARG A 462 4.13 41.50 -46.75
CA ARG A 462 5.41 42.20 -46.52
C ARG A 462 6.18 42.19 -47.83
#